data_AF-A0A847I0K1-F1
#
_entry.id   AF-A0A847I0K1-F1
#
_cell.length_a   1.000
_cell.length_b   1.000
_cell.length_c   1.000
_cell.angle_alpha   90.00
_cell.angle_beta   90.00
_cell.angle_gamma   90.00
#
_symmetry.space_group_name_H-M   'P 1'
#
loop_
_entity.id
_entity.type
_entity.pdbx_description
1 polymer ?
#
loop_
_entity_poly.entity_id
_entity_poly.type
_entity_poly.pdbx_seq_one_letter_code
_entity_poly.pdbx_strand_id
1 'polypeptide(L)'
;PFGSHELHRRLGEHLRQTTSGRGILQSAAANDVPVYVPSFTDSELGIDLYLFNLRRRLAGQPQLQLDLLRDLDDYLQRALRAERIGIFTIGGGVPRNWAQQVAPMAEILHRNTNGAVGGLMRYQYGVRICPEPTHWGGLSGCTYSEGVSWGKFVPESEGGRYAEVYADATVAWPILVRAVLERMGRVGKG
;
A
#
# COMPACT_ATOMS: atom_id res chain seq x y z
N PRO A 1 1.88 -13.38 -17.20
CA PRO A 1 1.76 -13.25 -15.73
C PRO A 1 1.26 -11.84 -15.39
N PHE A 2 0.60 -11.66 -14.25
CA PHE A 2 0.15 -10.36 -13.74
C PHE A 2 0.32 -10.32 -12.22
N GLY A 3 0.55 -9.15 -11.64
CA GLY A 3 0.49 -8.89 -10.20
C GLY A 3 -0.92 -8.52 -9.76
N SER A 4 -1.11 -8.35 -8.45
CA SER A 4 -2.42 -8.01 -7.91
C SER A 4 -2.89 -6.63 -8.40
N HIS A 5 -1.99 -5.66 -8.57
CA HIS A 5 -2.37 -4.31 -9.02
C HIS A 5 -2.91 -4.30 -10.46
N GLU A 6 -2.34 -5.09 -11.37
CA GLU A 6 -2.86 -5.18 -12.74
C GLU A 6 -4.24 -5.86 -12.77
N LEU A 7 -4.46 -6.87 -11.93
CA LEU A 7 -5.77 -7.51 -11.80
C LEU A 7 -6.81 -6.54 -11.23
N HIS A 8 -6.50 -5.84 -10.15
CA HIS A 8 -7.40 -4.88 -9.52
C HIS A 8 -7.72 -3.70 -10.44
N ARG A 9 -6.77 -3.23 -11.24
CA ARG A 9 -7.02 -2.19 -12.25
C ARG A 9 -8.02 -2.66 -13.29
N ARG A 10 -7.84 -3.85 -13.87
CA ARG A 10 -8.79 -4.44 -14.84
C ARG A 10 -10.16 -4.67 -14.23
N LEU A 11 -10.22 -5.12 -12.97
CA LEU A 11 -11.48 -5.27 -12.24
C LEU A 11 -12.17 -3.92 -12.04
N GLY A 12 -11.42 -2.87 -11.68
CA GLY A 12 -11.93 -1.51 -11.57
C GLY A 12 -12.49 -0.97 -12.90
N GLU A 13 -11.76 -1.16 -14.00
CA GLU A 13 -12.18 -0.80 -15.36
C GLU A 13 -13.48 -1.54 -15.76
N HIS A 14 -13.54 -2.84 -15.48
CA HIS A 14 -14.72 -3.66 -15.76
C HIS A 14 -15.93 -3.19 -14.94
N LEU A 15 -15.77 -3.00 -13.63
CA LEU A 15 -16.85 -2.57 -12.73
C LEU A 15 -17.42 -1.21 -13.13
N ARG A 16 -16.59 -0.29 -13.66
CA ARG A 16 -17.05 0.99 -14.19
C ARG A 16 -17.98 0.85 -15.40
N GLN A 17 -17.85 -0.24 -16.16
CA GLN A 17 -18.66 -0.49 -17.36
C GLN A 17 -19.89 -1.33 -17.06
N THR A 18 -19.85 -2.17 -16.02
CA THR A 18 -20.89 -3.19 -15.77
C THR A 18 -21.73 -2.95 -14.53
N THR A 19 -21.32 -2.07 -13.62
CA THR A 19 -22.03 -1.83 -12.36
C THR A 19 -22.37 -0.35 -12.19
N SER A 20 -23.61 -0.05 -11.81
CA SER A 20 -24.00 1.27 -11.34
C SER A 20 -23.68 1.41 -9.84
N GLY A 21 -22.87 2.38 -9.44
CA GLY A 21 -22.60 2.67 -8.04
C GLY A 21 -21.18 3.16 -7.75
N ARG A 22 -20.87 3.32 -6.46
CA ARG A 22 -19.52 3.71 -6.00
C ARG A 22 -18.71 2.46 -5.68
N GLY A 23 -17.44 2.44 -6.09
CA GLY A 23 -16.49 1.38 -5.75
C GLY A 23 -15.07 1.91 -5.60
N ILE A 24 -14.32 1.35 -4.66
CA ILE A 24 -12.93 1.73 -4.43
C ILE A 24 -12.08 1.41 -5.67
N LEU A 25 -12.21 0.19 -6.21
CA LEU A 25 -11.48 -0.20 -7.42
C LEU A 25 -11.89 0.61 -8.67
N GLN A 26 -13.16 1.01 -8.76
CA GLN A 26 -13.62 1.91 -9.82
C GLN A 26 -12.92 3.27 -9.72
N SER A 27 -12.87 3.83 -8.52
CA SER A 27 -12.21 5.12 -8.26
C SER A 27 -10.71 5.03 -8.48
N ALA A 28 -10.07 3.94 -8.03
CA ALA A 28 -8.65 3.70 -8.20
C ALA A 28 -8.28 3.60 -9.69
N ALA A 29 -9.02 2.80 -10.47
CA ALA A 29 -8.81 2.68 -11.90
C ALA A 29 -9.06 4.01 -12.66
N ALA A 30 -10.05 4.80 -12.23
CA ALA A 30 -10.33 6.10 -12.85
C ALA A 30 -9.25 7.17 -12.58
N ASN A 31 -8.47 7.01 -11.52
CA ASN A 31 -7.44 7.97 -11.09
C ASN A 31 -6.02 7.43 -11.21
N ASP A 32 -5.82 6.31 -11.92
CA ASP A 32 -4.53 5.63 -12.06
C ASP A 32 -3.82 5.34 -10.71
N VAL A 33 -4.60 4.97 -9.70
CA VAL A 33 -4.10 4.58 -8.38
C VAL A 33 -3.97 3.05 -8.33
N PRO A 34 -2.76 2.50 -8.18
CA PRO A 34 -2.57 1.06 -8.06
C PRO A 34 -3.09 0.55 -6.70
N VAL A 35 -3.67 -0.65 -6.70
CA VAL A 35 -4.14 -1.33 -5.49
C VAL A 35 -3.40 -2.64 -5.35
N TYR A 36 -2.45 -2.71 -4.42
CA TYR A 36 -1.66 -3.91 -4.15
C TYR A 36 -2.29 -4.72 -3.02
N VAL A 37 -2.26 -6.05 -3.15
CA VAL A 37 -2.66 -6.99 -2.09
C VAL A 37 -1.55 -8.03 -1.94
N PRO A 38 -0.64 -7.85 -0.98
CA PRO A 38 0.53 -8.73 -0.84
C PRO A 38 0.18 -10.15 -0.43
N SER A 39 -0.84 -10.30 0.43
CA SER A 39 -1.39 -11.58 0.87
C SER A 39 -2.56 -12.00 -0.02
N PHE A 40 -2.40 -11.92 -1.35
CA PHE A 40 -3.50 -12.10 -2.30
C PHE A 40 -4.22 -13.45 -2.15
N THR A 41 -3.48 -14.52 -1.88
CA THR A 41 -4.05 -15.86 -1.71
C THR A 41 -4.91 -16.00 -0.46
N ASP A 42 -4.72 -15.12 0.53
CA ASP A 42 -5.56 -15.01 1.73
C ASP A 42 -6.71 -14.02 1.48
N SER A 43 -7.49 -14.30 0.43
CA SER A 43 -8.66 -13.51 0.07
C SER A 43 -9.65 -14.34 -0.75
N GLU A 44 -10.92 -13.93 -0.74
CA GLU A 44 -11.96 -14.53 -1.59
C GLU A 44 -11.57 -14.47 -3.07
N LEU A 45 -10.95 -13.39 -3.52
CA LEU A 45 -10.49 -13.26 -4.91
C LEU A 45 -9.34 -14.24 -5.22
N GLY A 46 -8.52 -14.57 -4.23
CA GLY A 46 -7.50 -15.62 -4.30
C GLY A 46 -8.13 -17.00 -4.48
N ILE A 47 -9.20 -17.30 -3.73
CA ILE A 47 -9.99 -18.54 -3.85
C ILE A 47 -10.65 -18.61 -5.23
N ASP A 48 -11.25 -17.53 -5.72
CA ASP A 48 -11.86 -17.45 -7.05
C ASP A 48 -10.84 -17.71 -8.16
N LEU A 49 -9.64 -17.13 -8.06
CA LEU A 49 -8.57 -17.36 -9.02
C LEU A 49 -8.11 -18.83 -9.01
N TYR A 50 -8.02 -19.45 -7.84
CA TYR A 50 -7.71 -20.88 -7.72
C TYR A 50 -8.78 -21.74 -8.43
N LEU A 51 -10.07 -21.50 -8.14
CA LEU A 51 -11.18 -22.24 -8.74
C LEU A 51 -11.21 -22.05 -10.26
N PHE A 52 -10.95 -20.83 -10.74
CA PHE A 52 -10.84 -20.53 -12.16
C PHE A 52 -9.72 -21.32 -12.83
N ASN A 53 -8.52 -21.33 -12.24
CA ASN A 53 -7.39 -22.08 -12.76
C ASN A 53 -7.60 -23.59 -12.69
N LEU A 54 -8.28 -24.10 -11.66
CA LEU A 54 -8.63 -25.51 -11.54
C LEU A 54 -9.53 -25.95 -12.71
N ARG A 55 -10.59 -25.17 -13.02
CA ARG A 55 -11.47 -25.44 -14.16
C ARG A 55 -10.70 -25.45 -15.48
N ARG A 56 -9.80 -24.48 -15.68
CA ARG A 56 -8.95 -24.41 -16.88
C ARG A 56 -8.02 -25.61 -17.00
N ARG A 57 -7.39 -26.02 -15.90
CA ARG A 57 -6.53 -27.20 -15.85
C ARG A 57 -7.29 -28.48 -16.24
N LEU A 58 -8.49 -28.67 -15.68
CA LEU A 58 -9.34 -29.82 -16.01
C LEU A 58 -9.79 -29.82 -17.48
N ALA A 59 -9.95 -28.64 -18.07
CA ALA A 59 -10.28 -28.47 -19.49
C ALA A 59 -9.06 -28.47 -20.43
N GLY A 60 -7.84 -28.74 -19.94
CA GLY A 60 -6.61 -28.68 -20.74
C GLY A 60 -6.24 -27.29 -21.25
N GLN A 61 -6.75 -26.23 -20.61
CA GLN A 61 -6.53 -24.84 -21.00
C GLN A 61 -5.35 -24.20 -20.23
N PRO A 62 -4.64 -23.21 -20.83
CA PRO A 62 -3.59 -22.48 -20.14
C PRO A 62 -4.11 -21.78 -18.89
N GLN A 63 -3.40 -21.84 -17.77
CA GLN A 63 -3.79 -21.19 -16.51
C GLN A 63 -3.36 -19.72 -16.47
N LEU A 64 -4.07 -18.92 -15.68
CA LEU A 64 -3.64 -17.58 -15.32
C LEU A 64 -2.46 -17.65 -14.34
N GLN A 65 -1.45 -16.83 -14.58
CA GLN A 65 -0.23 -16.79 -13.77
C GLN A 65 -0.21 -15.49 -12.96
N LEU A 66 -0.38 -15.62 -11.64
CA LEU A 66 -0.21 -14.54 -10.68
C LEU A 66 1.26 -14.47 -10.27
N ASP A 67 1.85 -13.29 -10.41
CA ASP A 67 3.24 -13.00 -10.04
C ASP A 67 3.27 -11.73 -9.19
N LEU A 68 3.30 -11.92 -7.88
CA LEU A 68 3.29 -10.82 -6.90
C LEU A 68 4.61 -10.03 -6.88
N LEU A 69 5.69 -10.52 -7.50
CA LEU A 69 6.93 -9.74 -7.62
C LEU A 69 6.73 -8.54 -8.54
N ARG A 70 5.77 -8.59 -9.47
CA ARG A 70 5.39 -7.45 -10.32
C ARG A 70 4.81 -6.28 -9.50
N ASP A 71 4.14 -6.57 -8.38
CA ASP A 71 3.66 -5.52 -7.48
C ASP A 71 4.82 -4.81 -6.79
N LEU A 72 5.88 -5.54 -6.44
CA LEU A 72 7.08 -4.96 -5.83
C LEU A 72 7.84 -4.07 -6.83
N ASP A 73 7.97 -4.50 -8.09
CA ASP A 73 8.62 -3.71 -9.13
C ASP A 73 7.84 -2.42 -9.42
N ASP A 74 6.52 -2.50 -9.68
CA ASP A 74 5.69 -1.31 -9.94
C ASP A 74 5.73 -0.33 -8.74
N TYR A 75 5.62 -0.84 -7.51
CA TYR A 75 5.66 0.00 -6.32
C TYR A 75 7.04 0.66 -6.11
N LEU A 76 8.13 -0.08 -6.32
CA LEU A 76 9.49 0.46 -6.25
C LEU A 76 9.70 1.57 -7.28
N GLN A 77 9.34 1.32 -8.54
CA GLN A 77 9.50 2.31 -9.62
C GLN A 77 8.72 3.59 -9.33
N ARG A 78 7.52 3.47 -8.78
CA ARG A 78 6.72 4.63 -8.35
C ARG A 78 7.39 5.38 -7.20
N ALA A 79 7.89 4.66 -6.19
CA ALA A 79 8.54 5.26 -5.04
C ALA A 79 9.85 6.00 -5.41
N LEU A 80 10.67 5.42 -6.29
CA LEU A 80 11.93 6.02 -6.75
C LEU A 80 11.73 7.28 -7.61
N ARG A 81 10.59 7.43 -8.27
CA ARG A 81 10.27 8.61 -9.08
C ARG A 81 9.77 9.80 -8.26
N ALA A 82 9.36 9.57 -7.02
CA ALA A 82 8.81 10.61 -6.17
C ALA A 82 9.95 11.41 -5.52
N GLU A 83 9.86 12.75 -5.59
CA GLU A 83 10.79 13.64 -4.87
C GLU A 83 10.69 13.44 -3.35
N ARG A 84 9.46 13.26 -2.86
CA ARG A 84 9.15 13.01 -1.46
C ARG A 84 8.00 12.04 -1.37
N ILE A 85 8.09 11.14 -0.40
CA ILE A 85 7.03 10.18 -0.12
C ILE A 85 6.54 10.33 1.32
N GLY A 86 5.24 10.15 1.48
CA GLY A 86 4.57 10.04 2.77
C GLY A 86 3.79 8.75 2.85
N ILE A 87 3.50 8.29 4.06
CA ILE A 87 2.68 7.10 4.28
C ILE A 87 1.53 7.43 5.24
N PHE A 88 0.32 7.01 4.87
CA PHE A 88 -0.85 7.03 5.74
C PHE A 88 -1.35 5.61 5.92
N THR A 89 -1.28 5.09 7.14
CA THR A 89 -1.66 3.70 7.45
C THR A 89 -2.81 3.64 8.43
N ILE A 90 -3.76 2.77 8.13
CA ILE A 90 -4.88 2.44 9.01
C ILE A 90 -4.73 0.98 9.43
N GLY A 91 -4.69 0.73 10.72
CA GLY A 91 -4.31 -0.55 11.30
C GLY A 91 -2.82 -0.85 11.14
N GLY A 92 -2.50 -2.13 11.02
CA GLY A 92 -1.14 -2.65 10.91
C GLY A 92 -1.04 -3.83 9.94
N GLY A 93 -0.28 -4.86 10.32
CA GLY A 93 -0.17 -6.13 9.61
C GLY A 93 0.60 -6.03 8.30
N VAL A 94 0.26 -6.94 7.37
CA VAL A 94 0.92 -7.08 6.06
C VAL A 94 0.94 -5.77 5.27
N PRO A 95 -0.17 -5.01 5.13
CA PRO A 95 -0.16 -3.77 4.34
C PRO A 95 0.82 -2.73 4.86
N ARG A 96 0.97 -2.59 6.19
CA ARG A 96 1.90 -1.63 6.80
C ARG A 96 3.34 -1.96 6.43
N ASN A 97 3.77 -3.20 6.69
CA ASN A 97 5.16 -3.56 6.45
C ASN A 97 5.49 -3.65 4.96
N TRP A 98 4.58 -4.20 4.16
CA TRP A 98 4.78 -4.29 2.72
C TRP A 98 4.93 -2.91 2.08
N ALA A 99 4.14 -1.92 2.51
CA ALA A 99 4.31 -0.55 2.04
C ALA A 99 5.67 0.02 2.46
N GLN A 100 6.14 -0.25 3.68
CA GLN A 100 7.37 0.34 4.20
C GLN A 100 8.66 -0.33 3.71
N GLN A 101 8.61 -1.61 3.30
CA GLN A 101 9.80 -2.38 2.94
C GLN A 101 10.47 -1.88 1.64
N VAL A 102 9.79 -1.06 0.85
CA VAL A 102 10.34 -0.47 -0.37
C VAL A 102 11.61 0.36 -0.10
N ALA A 103 11.71 1.00 1.07
CA ALA A 103 12.90 1.75 1.47
C ALA A 103 14.16 0.86 1.61
N PRO A 104 14.18 -0.16 2.50
CA PRO A 104 15.33 -1.06 2.59
C PRO A 104 15.54 -1.88 1.30
N MET A 105 14.48 -2.22 0.57
CA MET A 105 14.59 -2.90 -0.73
C MET A 105 15.34 -2.03 -1.75
N ALA A 106 15.01 -0.75 -1.87
CA ALA A 106 15.69 0.18 -2.77
C ALA A 106 17.17 0.33 -2.43
N GLU A 107 17.51 0.37 -1.14
CA GLU A 107 18.89 0.45 -0.67
C GLU A 107 19.69 -0.84 -0.96
N ILE A 108 19.09 -2.01 -0.70
CA ILE A 108 19.70 -3.31 -1.03
C ILE A 108 19.96 -3.43 -2.53
N LEU A 109 19.00 -3.03 -3.36
CA LEU A 109 19.17 -3.03 -4.82
C LEU A 109 20.30 -2.09 -5.25
N HIS A 110 20.37 -0.90 -4.67
CA HIS A 110 21.44 0.06 -4.94
C HIS A 110 22.82 -0.51 -4.66
N ARG A 111 22.98 -1.16 -3.50
CA ARG A 111 24.24 -1.79 -3.10
C ARG A 111 24.59 -2.99 -3.99
N ASN A 112 23.63 -3.88 -4.26
CA ASN A 112 23.87 -5.11 -5.00
C ASN A 112 24.06 -4.91 -6.51
N THR A 113 23.65 -3.76 -7.04
CA THR A 113 23.76 -3.42 -8.47
C THR A 113 24.79 -2.34 -8.75
N ASN A 114 25.66 -2.02 -7.78
CA ASN A 114 26.66 -0.94 -7.87
C ASN A 114 26.04 0.39 -8.35
N GLY A 115 24.85 0.70 -7.83
CA GLY A 115 24.13 1.93 -8.13
C GLY A 115 23.33 1.94 -9.43
N ALA A 116 23.25 0.83 -10.18
CA ALA A 116 22.48 0.78 -11.42
C ALA A 116 20.96 0.82 -11.20
N VAL A 117 20.46 0.26 -10.10
CA VAL A 117 19.03 0.19 -9.74
C VAL A 117 18.85 0.52 -8.27
N GLY A 118 17.73 1.13 -7.90
CA GLY A 118 17.43 1.46 -6.51
C GLY A 118 17.95 2.84 -6.11
N GLY A 119 18.10 3.07 -4.81
CA GLY A 119 18.59 4.31 -4.26
C GLY A 119 18.29 4.44 -2.77
N LEU A 120 18.70 5.56 -2.18
CA LEU A 120 18.29 5.91 -0.82
C LEU A 120 16.96 6.64 -0.89
N MET A 121 15.89 5.96 -0.47
CA MET A 121 14.57 6.55 -0.36
C MET A 121 13.99 6.29 1.03
N ARG A 122 13.43 7.33 1.64
CA ARG A 122 12.88 7.30 3.00
C ARG A 122 11.58 8.09 3.05
N TYR A 123 10.65 7.66 3.90
CA TYR A 123 9.43 8.41 4.15
C TYR A 123 9.71 9.68 4.93
N GLN A 124 9.33 10.82 4.37
CA GLN A 124 9.44 12.14 5.01
C GLN A 124 8.28 12.37 6.01
N TYR A 125 7.10 11.85 5.66
CA TYR A 125 5.87 12.04 6.41
C TYR A 125 5.23 10.70 6.75
N GLY A 126 4.70 10.57 7.97
CA GLY A 126 3.98 9.37 8.38
C GLY A 126 2.80 9.70 9.29
N VAL A 127 1.63 9.15 8.98
CA VAL A 127 0.48 9.16 9.87
C VAL A 127 -0.06 7.74 10.02
N ARG A 128 -0.21 7.28 11.25
CA ARG A 128 -0.78 5.97 11.56
C ARG A 128 -2.00 6.10 12.47
N ILE A 129 -3.07 5.39 12.14
CA ILE A 129 -4.19 5.13 13.04
C ILE A 129 -4.17 3.65 13.39
N CYS A 130 -3.78 3.27 14.61
CA CYS A 130 -3.70 1.88 15.03
C CYS A 130 -3.83 1.79 16.56
N PRO A 131 -4.77 1.00 17.10
CA PRO A 131 -4.95 0.88 18.55
C PRO A 131 -3.89 -0.02 19.21
N GLU A 132 -3.15 -0.81 18.43
CA GLU A 132 -2.18 -1.77 18.99
C GLU A 132 -1.06 -1.06 19.75
N PRO A 133 -0.87 -1.35 21.05
CA PRO A 133 0.15 -0.68 21.83
C PRO A 133 1.54 -1.27 21.55
N THR A 134 2.56 -0.43 21.72
CA THR A 134 3.95 -0.72 21.35
C THR A 134 4.58 -1.85 22.16
N HIS A 135 4.18 -2.04 23.43
CA HIS A 135 4.82 -2.99 24.35
C HIS A 135 4.63 -4.48 23.97
N TRP A 136 3.71 -4.80 23.05
CA TRP A 136 3.60 -6.16 22.51
C TRP A 136 4.73 -6.52 21.55
N GLY A 137 5.53 -5.54 21.10
CA GLY A 137 6.63 -5.77 20.16
C GLY A 137 6.15 -6.18 18.75
N GLY A 138 4.87 -6.00 18.45
CA GLY A 138 4.30 -6.30 17.15
C GLY A 138 4.68 -5.27 16.09
N LEU A 139 4.83 -5.75 14.85
CA LEU A 139 5.07 -4.89 13.67
C LEU A 139 3.95 -3.87 13.44
N SER A 140 2.73 -4.22 13.81
CA SER A 140 1.57 -3.32 13.77
C SER A 140 1.65 -2.21 14.82
N GLY A 141 2.21 -2.51 15.99
CA GLY A 141 2.46 -1.59 17.11
C GLY A 141 3.73 -0.75 16.98
N CYS A 142 4.73 -1.14 16.17
CA CYS A 142 6.04 -0.47 16.10
C CYS A 142 5.96 1.05 15.86
N THR A 143 6.83 1.83 16.47
CA THR A 143 6.79 3.29 16.32
C THR A 143 7.46 3.78 15.03
N TYR A 144 7.18 5.00 14.59
CA TYR A 144 7.98 5.62 13.51
C TYR A 144 9.45 5.81 13.91
N SER A 145 9.74 6.00 15.19
CA SER A 145 11.12 6.04 15.71
C SER A 145 11.86 4.72 15.43
N GLU A 146 11.20 3.58 15.65
CA GLU A 146 11.73 2.28 15.23
C GLU A 146 11.90 2.23 13.70
N GLY A 147 10.94 2.73 12.93
CA GLY A 147 11.07 2.82 11.48
C GLY A 147 12.29 3.64 11.00
N VAL A 148 12.70 4.66 11.74
CA VAL A 148 13.92 5.44 11.45
C VAL A 148 15.17 4.58 11.64
N SER A 149 15.23 3.73 12.67
CA SER A 149 16.41 2.85 12.90
C SER A 149 16.63 1.84 11.78
N TRP A 150 15.54 1.41 11.14
CA TRP A 150 15.57 0.55 9.95
C TRP A 150 15.85 1.30 8.63
N GLY A 151 16.06 2.62 8.69
CA GLY A 151 16.27 3.45 7.50
C GLY A 151 15.01 3.63 6.64
N LYS A 152 13.82 3.30 7.16
CA LYS A 152 12.55 3.46 6.43
C LYS A 152 12.08 4.91 6.39
N PHE A 153 12.39 5.68 7.43
CA PHE A 153 11.88 7.04 7.67
C PHE A 153 13.03 8.04 7.83
N VAL A 154 12.79 9.29 7.45
CA VAL A 154 13.74 10.39 7.67
C VAL A 154 13.75 10.76 9.17
N PRO A 155 14.90 10.87 9.85
CA PRO A 155 14.91 11.32 11.24
C PRO A 155 14.22 12.68 11.43
N GLU A 156 13.59 12.93 12.59
CA GLU A 156 13.01 14.26 12.87
C GLU A 156 14.05 15.38 12.82
N SER A 157 15.30 15.09 13.20
CA SER A 157 16.46 15.99 13.08
C SER A 157 16.80 16.37 11.63
N GLU A 158 16.36 15.57 10.66
CA GLU A 158 16.51 15.80 9.22
C GLU A 158 15.17 16.26 8.57
N GLY A 159 14.20 16.66 9.40
CA GLY A 159 12.91 17.20 8.97
C GLY A 159 11.78 16.18 8.82
N GLY A 160 11.98 14.93 9.23
CA GLY A 160 10.92 13.92 9.31
C GLY A 160 9.75 14.40 10.18
N ARG A 161 8.49 14.08 9.81
CA ARG A 161 7.32 14.43 10.61
C ARG A 161 6.33 13.28 10.71
N TYR A 162 6.02 12.89 11.93
CA TYR A 162 5.24 11.70 12.22
C TYR A 162 4.11 11.97 13.20
N ALA A 163 2.99 11.26 13.03
CA ALA A 163 1.89 11.25 13.98
C ALA A 163 1.35 9.84 14.15
N GLU A 164 1.17 9.44 15.41
CA GLU A 164 0.62 8.13 15.79
C GLU A 164 -0.67 8.35 16.58
N VAL A 165 -1.76 7.80 16.07
CA VAL A 165 -3.09 7.91 16.64
C VAL A 165 -3.49 6.54 17.18
N TYR A 166 -3.39 6.40 18.51
CA TYR A 166 -3.77 5.19 19.24
C TYR A 166 -5.29 5.13 19.43
N ALA A 167 -6.01 4.90 18.33
CA ALA A 167 -7.46 4.86 18.31
C ALA A 167 -7.98 3.86 17.28
N ASP A 168 -9.24 3.46 17.44
CA ASP A 168 -9.96 2.73 16.41
C ASP A 168 -10.15 3.61 15.16
N ALA A 169 -9.95 3.02 13.99
CA ALA A 169 -10.06 3.70 12.71
C ALA A 169 -11.45 4.28 12.45
N THR A 170 -12.50 3.59 12.88
CA THR A 170 -13.89 4.01 12.68
C THR A 170 -14.23 5.30 13.43
N VAL A 171 -13.47 5.63 14.48
CA VAL A 171 -13.61 6.88 15.25
C VAL A 171 -12.70 7.97 14.67
N ALA A 172 -11.40 7.70 14.58
CA ALA A 172 -10.42 8.73 14.25
C ALA A 172 -10.40 9.11 12.76
N TRP A 173 -10.60 8.13 11.87
CA TRP A 173 -10.43 8.34 10.43
C TRP A 173 -11.49 9.29 9.83
N PRO A 174 -12.80 9.17 10.13
CA PRO A 174 -13.79 10.11 9.58
C PRO A 174 -13.52 11.57 9.99
N ILE A 175 -13.10 11.80 11.25
CA ILE A 175 -12.76 13.13 11.76
C ILE A 175 -11.56 13.69 11.01
N LEU A 176 -10.50 12.88 10.85
CA LEU A 176 -9.29 13.28 10.13
C LEU A 176 -9.59 13.64 8.67
N VAL A 177 -10.36 12.80 7.97
CA VAL A 177 -10.74 13.04 6.57
C VAL A 177 -11.57 14.31 6.44
N ARG A 178 -12.55 14.53 7.33
CA ARG A 178 -13.35 15.75 7.35
C ARG A 178 -12.47 16.99 7.51
N ALA A 179 -11.56 17.00 8.48
CA ALA A 179 -10.66 18.12 8.74
C ALA A 179 -9.72 18.40 7.54
N VAL A 180 -9.21 17.35 6.88
CA VAL A 180 -8.39 17.50 5.68
C VAL A 180 -9.21 18.10 4.54
N LEU A 181 -10.42 17.59 4.28
CA LEU A 181 -11.29 18.09 3.22
C LEU A 181 -11.68 19.56 3.44
N GLU A 182 -11.96 19.96 4.68
CA GLU A 182 -12.23 21.37 5.06
C GLU A 182 -11.00 22.25 4.82
N ARG A 183 -9.82 21.81 5.24
CA ARG A 183 -8.57 22.55 5.05
C ARG A 183 -8.20 22.67 3.57
N MET A 184 -8.58 21.70 2.75
CA MET A 184 -8.43 21.74 1.29
C MET A 184 -9.54 22.53 0.58
N GLY A 185 -10.53 23.06 1.30
CA GLY A 185 -11.66 23.79 0.71
C GLY A 185 -12.59 22.91 -0.14
N ARG A 186 -12.56 21.58 0.04
CA ARG A 186 -13.41 20.63 -0.69
C ARG A 186 -14.81 20.48 -0.09
N VAL A 187 -14.97 20.89 1.16
CA VAL A 187 -16.25 20.94 1.88
C VAL A 187 -16.30 22.22 2.73
N GLY A 188 -17.52 22.72 3.01
CA GLY A 188 -17.70 23.90 3.86
C GLY A 188 -17.30 23.64 5.32
N LYS A 189 -16.93 24.70 6.04
CA LYS A 189 -16.73 24.65 7.49
C LYS A 189 -18.08 24.31 8.16
N GLY A 190 -18.09 23.25 8.95
CA GLY A 190 -19.25 22.85 9.77
C GLY A 190 -19.51 23.80 10.92
#